data_AF-A0A8H6EML5-F1
#
_entry.id   AF-A0A8H6EML5-F1
#
_cell.length_a   1.000
_cell.length_b   1.000
_cell.length_c   1.000
_cell.angle_alpha   90.00
_cell.angle_beta   90.00
_cell.angle_gamma   90.00
#
_symmetry.space_group_name_H-M   'P 1'
#
loop_
_entity.id
_entity.type
_entity.pdbx_description
1 polymer ?
#
loop_
_entity_poly.entity_id
_entity_poly.type
_entity_poly.pdbx_seq_one_letter_code
_entity_poly.pdbx_strand_id
1 'polypeptide(L)'
;MIKLNIQANLYPDETVQRIAERAALQTYNAACAQAQPSRNPVLHISGRQLAPDCHNAPQLALLAMLGNPVSFVRDSITTAEVESMQAQCINGLLIQSRGILVENSCGECRLHGLRPFPDCRRVESHFGNSCGNCEWRDHGNRCVRSDRSHSSPASRRRNPLPLPSRESPNRSLTPPPHASPDRSPTPPPSADHKSSGRRETLLLHGASEDQPLIVD
;
A
#
# COMPACT_ATOMS: atom_id res chain seq x y z
N MET A 1 -36.45 -37.60 36.94
CA MET A 1 -36.31 -36.90 35.63
C MET A 1 -36.02 -35.44 35.90
N ILE A 2 -34.77 -35.00 35.75
CA ILE A 2 -34.39 -33.58 35.86
C ILE A 2 -33.96 -33.16 34.45
N LYS A 3 -34.74 -32.27 33.82
CA LYS A 3 -34.33 -31.62 32.57
C LYS A 3 -33.37 -30.48 32.94
N LEU A 4 -32.07 -30.69 32.72
CA LEU A 4 -31.09 -29.61 32.72
C LEU A 4 -31.24 -28.84 31.39
N ASN A 5 -31.80 -27.64 31.49
CA ASN A 5 -31.96 -26.70 30.40
C ASN A 5 -30.63 -25.94 30.22
N ILE A 6 -29.78 -26.39 29.30
CA ILE A 6 -28.58 -25.67 28.87
C ILE A 6 -28.98 -24.84 27.65
N GLN A 7 -29.55 -23.66 27.88
CA GLN A 7 -29.53 -22.60 26.88
C GLN A 7 -28.19 -21.89 26.99
N ALA A 8 -27.27 -22.27 26.12
CA ALA A 8 -25.99 -21.62 25.95
C ALA A 8 -26.19 -20.16 25.50
N ASN A 9 -25.61 -19.22 26.25
CA ASN A 9 -25.42 -17.83 25.87
C ASN A 9 -24.73 -17.77 24.50
N LEU A 10 -25.48 -17.41 23.46
CA LEU A 10 -25.03 -17.29 22.07
C LEU A 10 -24.57 -15.86 21.70
N TYR A 11 -24.33 -15.00 22.69
CA TYR A 11 -23.77 -13.67 22.46
C TYR A 11 -22.48 -13.52 23.28
N PRO A 12 -21.32 -13.26 22.64
CA PRO A 12 -20.12 -12.92 23.39
C PRO A 12 -20.37 -11.64 24.18
N ASP A 13 -19.88 -11.63 25.42
CA ASP A 13 -19.85 -10.48 26.32
C ASP A 13 -19.36 -9.23 25.56
N GLU A 14 -20.04 -8.09 25.71
CA GLU A 14 -19.69 -6.81 25.08
C GLU A 14 -18.25 -6.38 25.39
N THR A 15 -17.68 -6.88 26.48
CA THR A 15 -16.27 -6.76 26.85
C THR A 15 -15.36 -7.61 25.96
N VAL A 16 -15.75 -8.85 25.64
CA VAL A 16 -15.04 -9.73 24.70
C VAL A 16 -15.12 -9.18 23.29
N GLN A 17 -16.26 -8.59 22.91
CA GLN A 17 -16.43 -7.87 21.65
C GLN A 17 -15.47 -6.66 21.57
N ARG A 18 -15.42 -5.82 22.62
CA ARG A 18 -14.50 -4.66 22.68
C ARG A 18 -13.02 -5.03 22.77
N ILE A 19 -12.68 -6.15 23.39
CA ILE A 19 -11.32 -6.70 23.41
C ILE A 19 -10.94 -7.25 22.04
N ALA A 20 -11.87 -7.91 21.33
CA ALA A 20 -11.66 -8.40 19.97
C ALA A 20 -11.56 -7.26 18.95
N GLU A 21 -12.32 -6.18 19.13
CA GLU A 21 -12.34 -4.98 18.27
C GLU A 21 -11.02 -4.18 18.29
N ARG A 22 -10.07 -4.50 19.19
CA ARG A 22 -8.77 -3.81 19.28
C ARG A 22 -7.56 -4.73 19.16
N ALA A 23 -7.73 -5.91 18.55
CA ALA A 23 -6.63 -6.87 18.39
C ALA A 23 -5.42 -6.30 17.63
N ALA A 24 -5.65 -5.49 16.59
CA ALA A 24 -4.59 -4.84 15.83
C ALA A 24 -3.81 -3.82 16.69
N LEU A 25 -4.52 -2.98 17.45
CA LEU A 25 -3.92 -1.99 18.35
C LEU A 25 -3.13 -2.66 19.49
N GLN A 26 -3.68 -3.72 20.09
CA GLN A 26 -2.97 -4.50 21.12
C GLN A 26 -1.67 -5.09 20.56
N THR A 27 -1.72 -5.66 19.36
CA THR A 27 -0.54 -6.22 18.68
C THR A 27 0.49 -5.14 18.39
N TYR A 28 0.04 -3.96 17.95
CA TYR A 28 0.91 -2.81 17.71
C TYR A 28 1.59 -2.30 18.99
N ASN A 29 0.81 -2.07 20.06
CA ASN A 29 1.35 -1.60 21.33
C ASN A 29 2.33 -2.61 21.93
N ALA A 30 2.04 -3.91 21.85
CA ALA A 30 2.96 -4.95 22.26
C ALA A 30 4.26 -4.95 21.45
N ALA A 31 4.17 -4.79 20.12
CA ALA A 31 5.35 -4.70 19.26
C ALA A 31 6.23 -3.49 19.63
N CYS A 32 5.63 -2.32 19.85
CA CYS A 32 6.34 -1.12 20.28
C CYS A 32 7.01 -1.30 21.64
N ALA A 33 6.29 -1.87 22.62
CA ALA A 33 6.81 -2.09 23.98
C ALA A 33 7.98 -3.08 24.02
N GLN A 34 7.99 -4.09 23.13
CA GLN A 34 9.03 -5.12 23.07
C GLN A 34 10.25 -4.70 22.20
N ALA A 35 10.14 -3.60 21.44
CA ALA A 35 11.15 -3.22 20.47
C ALA A 35 12.40 -2.58 21.11
N GLN A 36 13.54 -3.26 20.99
CA GLN A 36 14.85 -2.70 21.36
C GLN A 36 15.16 -1.41 20.57
N PRO A 37 15.77 -0.38 21.17
CA PRO A 37 15.98 0.93 20.53
C PRO A 37 16.62 0.91 19.14
N SER A 38 17.55 -0.02 18.88
CA SER A 38 18.27 -0.17 17.61
C SER A 38 17.58 -1.06 16.58
N ARG A 39 16.37 -1.56 16.86
CA ARG A 39 15.62 -2.47 15.99
C ARG A 39 14.23 -1.93 15.67
N ASN A 40 13.80 -2.24 14.45
CA ASN A 40 12.43 -2.03 14.01
C ASN A 40 11.48 -2.93 14.81
N PRO A 41 10.34 -2.42 15.32
CA PRO A 41 9.33 -3.26 15.94
C PRO A 41 8.75 -4.27 14.95
N VAL A 42 8.23 -5.38 15.46
CA VAL A 42 7.68 -6.49 14.67
C VAL A 42 6.26 -6.82 15.11
N LEU A 43 5.31 -6.73 14.18
CA LEU A 43 3.92 -7.13 14.35
C LEU A 43 3.78 -8.63 14.09
N HIS A 44 3.29 -9.37 15.09
CA HIS A 44 3.01 -10.80 14.98
C HIS A 44 1.61 -11.06 14.41
N ILE A 45 1.43 -10.74 13.12
CA ILE A 45 0.17 -10.84 12.36
C ILE A 45 0.19 -11.94 11.27
N SER A 46 1.02 -12.96 11.47
CA SER A 46 1.20 -14.08 10.54
C SER A 46 -0.01 -15.01 10.43
N GLY A 47 -0.90 -15.01 11.42
CA GLY A 47 -2.11 -15.83 11.47
C GLY A 47 -3.37 -15.01 11.16
N ARG A 48 -4.40 -15.21 11.98
CA ARG A 48 -5.74 -14.60 11.84
C ARG A 48 -5.97 -13.37 12.74
N GLN A 49 -4.91 -12.75 13.26
CA GLN A 49 -5.00 -11.61 14.18
C GLN A 49 -5.74 -10.41 13.56
N LEU A 50 -5.64 -10.22 12.24
CA LEU A 50 -6.35 -9.17 11.48
C LEU A 50 -7.76 -9.58 11.03
N ALA A 51 -8.27 -10.75 11.44
CA ALA A 51 -9.60 -11.21 11.04
C ALA A 51 -10.74 -10.24 11.38
N PRO A 52 -10.75 -9.58 12.55
CA PRO A 52 -11.82 -8.62 12.88
C PRO A 52 -11.89 -7.43 11.92
N ASP A 53 -10.73 -7.03 11.37
CA ASP A 53 -10.57 -5.84 10.52
C ASP A 53 -10.73 -6.15 9.02
N CYS A 54 -10.83 -7.42 8.63
CA CYS A 54 -11.00 -7.81 7.23
C CYS A 54 -12.49 -7.77 6.83
N HIS A 55 -12.86 -6.86 5.93
CA HIS A 55 -14.25 -6.58 5.56
C HIS A 55 -14.62 -6.93 4.12
N ASN A 56 -13.64 -7.24 3.25
CA ASN A 56 -13.90 -7.55 1.85
C ASN A 56 -13.24 -8.87 1.39
N ALA A 57 -13.72 -9.41 0.28
CA ALA A 57 -13.28 -10.70 -0.25
C ALA A 57 -11.76 -10.74 -0.54
N PRO A 58 -11.12 -9.71 -1.14
CA PRO A 58 -9.66 -9.68 -1.30
C PRO A 58 -8.88 -9.77 0.02
N GLN A 59 -9.32 -9.05 1.07
CA GLN A 59 -8.67 -9.11 2.39
C GLN A 59 -8.80 -10.51 3.00
N LEU A 60 -10.00 -11.09 2.94
CA LEU A 60 -10.26 -12.45 3.45
C LEU A 60 -9.46 -13.52 2.68
N ALA A 61 -9.29 -13.36 1.37
CA ALA A 61 -8.47 -14.25 0.55
C ALA A 61 -6.99 -14.21 0.99
N LEU A 62 -6.42 -13.03 1.21
CA LEU A 62 -5.05 -12.92 1.73
C LEU A 62 -4.93 -13.39 3.18
N LEU A 63 -5.94 -13.18 4.01
CA LEU A 63 -5.93 -13.65 5.40
C LEU A 63 -5.87 -15.19 5.48
N ALA A 64 -6.44 -15.89 4.50
CA ALA A 64 -6.41 -17.35 4.40
C ALA A 64 -5.02 -17.91 4.01
N MET A 65 -4.14 -17.09 3.44
CA MET A 65 -2.76 -17.48 3.15
C MET A 65 -1.89 -17.45 4.42
N LEU A 66 -0.82 -18.26 4.43
CA LEU A 66 0.20 -18.19 5.47
C LEU A 66 0.88 -16.82 5.44
N GLY A 67 0.87 -16.14 6.59
CA GLY A 67 1.53 -14.85 6.76
C GLY A 67 2.89 -14.96 7.45
N ASN A 68 3.65 -13.88 7.34
CA ASN A 68 4.89 -13.66 8.08
C ASN A 68 4.69 -12.53 9.11
N PRO A 69 5.49 -12.50 10.20
CA PRO A 69 5.59 -11.32 11.03
C PRO A 69 6.01 -10.10 10.19
N VAL A 70 5.48 -8.93 10.51
CA VAL A 70 5.71 -7.70 9.75
C VAL A 70 6.55 -6.74 10.58
N SER A 71 7.79 -6.49 10.15
CA SER A 71 8.57 -5.37 10.67
C SER A 71 8.07 -4.05 10.10
N PHE A 72 8.07 -3.00 10.91
CA PHE A 72 7.81 -1.63 10.45
C PHE A 72 8.89 -0.68 10.95
N VAL A 73 9.14 0.39 10.19
CA VAL A 73 10.13 1.40 10.56
C VAL A 73 9.62 2.15 11.79
N ARG A 74 10.47 2.28 12.80
CA ARG A 74 10.13 3.02 14.02
C ARG A 74 9.63 4.43 13.69
N ASP A 75 8.59 4.86 14.41
CA ASP A 75 7.95 6.17 14.27
C ASP A 75 7.34 6.46 12.88
N SER A 76 7.10 5.43 12.06
CA SER A 76 6.47 5.58 10.73
C SER A 76 5.00 5.16 10.68
N ILE A 77 4.50 4.54 11.74
CA ILE A 77 3.10 4.17 11.95
C ILE A 77 2.66 4.87 13.24
N THR A 78 1.50 5.51 13.20
CA THR A 78 0.90 6.17 14.37
C THR A 78 -0.16 5.28 15.02
N THR A 79 -0.40 5.46 16.32
CA THR A 79 -1.51 4.79 17.01
C THR A 79 -2.85 5.12 16.37
N ALA A 80 -3.06 6.36 15.91
CA ALA A 80 -4.30 6.79 15.27
C ALA A 80 -4.56 6.05 13.93
N GLU A 81 -3.54 5.85 13.09
CA GLU A 81 -3.68 5.04 11.87
C GLU A 81 -4.08 3.60 12.22
N VAL A 82 -3.45 3.02 13.24
CA VAL A 82 -3.76 1.66 13.71
C VAL A 82 -5.13 1.57 14.36
N GLU A 83 -5.55 2.57 15.13
CA GLU A 83 -6.88 2.62 15.75
C GLU A 83 -7.99 2.74 14.72
N SER A 84 -7.75 3.52 13.66
CA SER A 84 -8.74 3.72 12.62
C SER A 84 -8.94 2.49 11.73
N MET A 85 -7.97 1.55 11.70
CA MET A 85 -7.95 0.36 10.85
C MET A 85 -8.55 0.62 9.47
N GLN A 86 -8.13 1.72 8.84
CA GLN A 86 -8.64 2.05 7.51
C GLN A 86 -8.23 0.96 6.51
N ALA A 87 -9.05 0.77 5.48
CA ALA A 87 -8.88 -0.31 4.51
C ALA A 87 -7.45 -0.37 3.93
N GLN A 88 -6.85 0.78 3.63
CA GLN A 88 -5.49 0.85 3.10
C GLN A 88 -4.40 0.43 4.10
N CYS A 89 -4.60 0.65 5.39
CA CYS A 89 -3.70 0.16 6.44
C CYS A 89 -3.77 -1.36 6.56
N ILE A 90 -4.99 -1.92 6.59
CA ILE A 90 -5.22 -3.37 6.62
C ILE A 90 -4.63 -4.03 5.38
N ASN A 91 -4.91 -3.49 4.19
CA ASN A 91 -4.37 -3.99 2.93
C ASN A 91 -2.84 -3.96 2.96
N GLY A 92 -2.24 -2.85 3.41
CA GLY A 92 -0.79 -2.71 3.56
C GLY A 92 -0.18 -3.81 4.45
N LEU A 93 -0.78 -4.09 5.61
CA LEU A 93 -0.34 -5.14 6.52
C LEU A 93 -0.49 -6.54 5.93
N LEU A 94 -1.62 -6.82 5.27
CA LEU A 94 -1.87 -8.11 4.62
C LEU A 94 -0.86 -8.35 3.49
N ILE A 95 -0.63 -7.36 2.61
CA ILE A 95 0.37 -7.44 1.55
C ILE A 95 1.75 -7.64 2.14
N GLN A 96 2.12 -6.91 3.20
CA GLN A 96 3.46 -7.03 3.78
C GLN A 96 3.69 -8.40 4.43
N SER A 97 2.66 -8.96 5.05
CA SER A 97 2.74 -10.27 5.72
C SER A 97 2.74 -11.43 4.72
N ARG A 98 1.93 -11.38 3.66
CA ARG A 98 1.72 -12.49 2.69
C ARG A 98 2.44 -12.32 1.35
N GLY A 99 2.93 -11.11 1.07
CA GLY A 99 3.52 -10.77 -0.20
C GLY A 99 4.95 -11.24 -0.38
N ILE A 100 5.35 -11.29 -1.65
CA ILE A 100 6.71 -11.53 -2.09
C ILE A 100 7.48 -10.22 -2.18
N LEU A 101 8.80 -10.28 -1.96
CA LEU A 101 9.67 -9.13 -2.11
C LEU A 101 9.75 -8.70 -3.58
N VAL A 102 9.63 -7.39 -3.82
CA VAL A 102 9.83 -6.78 -5.13
C VAL A 102 11.31 -6.45 -5.28
N GLU A 103 11.97 -7.09 -6.23
CA GLU A 103 13.36 -6.78 -6.57
C GLU A 103 13.48 -5.30 -6.95
N ASN A 104 14.52 -4.63 -6.42
CA ASN A 104 14.79 -3.20 -6.63
C ASN A 104 13.68 -2.22 -6.15
N SER A 105 12.70 -2.70 -5.38
CA SER A 105 11.52 -1.94 -4.91
C SER A 105 10.69 -1.32 -6.04
N CYS A 106 9.47 -0.84 -5.79
CA CYS A 106 8.71 -0.11 -6.81
C CYS A 106 9.23 1.33 -7.03
N GLY A 107 8.79 2.00 -8.09
CA GLY A 107 9.18 3.38 -8.39
C GLY A 107 8.89 4.36 -7.25
N GLU A 108 7.69 4.29 -6.68
CA GLU A 108 7.25 5.12 -5.55
C GLU A 108 8.10 4.87 -4.29
N CYS A 109 8.39 3.62 -3.95
CA CYS A 109 9.25 3.28 -2.81
C CYS A 109 10.68 3.75 -2.99
N ARG A 110 11.21 3.77 -4.22
CA ARG A 110 12.53 4.35 -4.48
C ARG A 110 12.54 5.88 -4.34
N LEU A 111 11.47 6.54 -4.76
CA LEU A 111 11.35 7.99 -4.72
C LEU A 111 11.09 8.51 -3.30
N HIS A 112 10.20 7.85 -2.57
CA HIS A 112 9.69 8.32 -1.27
C HIS A 112 10.19 7.50 -0.07
N GLY A 113 11.01 6.48 -0.31
CA GLY A 113 11.56 5.60 0.71
C GLY A 113 10.65 4.43 1.08
N LEU A 114 11.24 3.44 1.77
CA LEU A 114 10.59 2.23 2.26
C LEU A 114 9.97 2.50 3.64
N ARG A 115 8.83 3.20 3.60
CA ARG A 115 8.01 3.49 4.79
C ARG A 115 6.51 3.30 4.47
N PRO A 116 5.73 2.74 5.43
CA PRO A 116 6.17 2.40 6.79
C PRO A 116 6.95 1.07 6.91
N PHE A 117 6.94 0.22 5.89
CA PHE A 117 7.59 -1.08 5.93
C PHE A 117 8.99 -1.02 5.29
N PRO A 118 9.99 -1.68 5.89
CA PRO A 118 11.37 -1.65 5.39
C PRO A 118 11.56 -2.43 4.09
N ASP A 119 10.59 -3.27 3.69
CA ASP A 119 10.62 -4.02 2.44
C ASP A 119 9.50 -3.55 1.51
N CYS A 120 9.75 -3.56 0.21
CA CYS A 120 8.70 -3.41 -0.80
C CYS A 120 8.15 -4.79 -1.16
N ARG A 121 7.00 -5.18 -0.60
CA ARG A 121 6.34 -6.46 -0.91
C ARG A 121 5.03 -6.29 -1.68
N ARG A 122 4.68 -7.29 -2.49
CA ARG A 122 3.45 -7.33 -3.31
C ARG A 122 2.80 -8.70 -3.24
N VAL A 123 1.49 -8.75 -3.46
CA VAL A 123 0.78 -10.00 -3.77
C VAL A 123 0.22 -9.87 -5.17
N GLU A 124 0.48 -10.87 -6.02
CA GLU A 124 -0.02 -10.85 -7.39
C GLU A 124 -1.55 -10.98 -7.41
N SER A 125 -2.18 -10.32 -8.38
CA SER A 125 -3.63 -10.31 -8.62
C SER A 125 -4.48 -9.74 -7.47
N HIS A 126 -3.88 -9.08 -6.48
CA HIS A 126 -4.58 -8.41 -5.38
C HIS A 126 -4.28 -6.90 -5.40
N PHE A 127 -5.26 -6.08 -5.01
CA PHE A 127 -5.12 -4.62 -4.84
C PHE A 127 -4.42 -3.90 -6.01
N GLY A 128 -4.74 -4.27 -7.26
CA GLY A 128 -4.12 -3.66 -8.43
C GLY A 128 -2.63 -3.95 -8.59
N ASN A 129 -2.09 -4.97 -7.90
CA ASN A 129 -0.67 -5.30 -7.80
C ASN A 129 0.17 -4.20 -7.13
N SER A 130 -0.43 -3.36 -6.28
CA SER A 130 0.29 -2.37 -5.46
C SER A 130 1.14 -3.07 -4.40
N CYS A 131 2.20 -2.40 -3.94
CA CYS A 131 2.99 -2.87 -2.79
C CYS A 131 2.41 -2.37 -1.48
N GLY A 132 2.70 -3.06 -0.37
CA GLY A 132 2.16 -2.73 0.95
C GLY A 132 2.49 -1.30 1.40
N ASN A 133 3.67 -0.79 1.05
CA ASN A 133 4.07 0.60 1.33
C ASN A 133 3.21 1.63 0.56
N CYS A 134 2.96 1.38 -0.73
CA CYS A 134 2.13 2.27 -1.54
C CYS A 134 0.68 2.18 -1.13
N GLU A 135 0.19 0.98 -0.83
CA GLU A 135 -1.17 0.78 -0.35
C GLU A 135 -1.38 1.55 0.96
N TRP A 136 -0.51 1.37 1.96
CA TRP A 136 -0.61 2.08 3.24
C TRP A 136 -0.75 3.60 3.09
N ARG A 137 0.01 4.18 2.16
CA ARG A 137 0.04 5.62 1.90
C ARG A 137 -1.09 6.12 1.00
N ASP A 138 -1.97 5.23 0.55
CA ASP A 138 -2.99 5.50 -0.47
C ASP A 138 -2.39 5.97 -1.82
N HIS A 139 -1.23 5.40 -2.17
CA HIS A 139 -0.51 5.63 -3.42
C HIS A 139 -0.57 4.40 -4.35
N GLY A 140 -1.52 3.48 -4.12
CA GLY A 140 -1.61 2.21 -4.86
C GLY A 140 -1.67 2.41 -6.38
N ASN A 141 -2.42 3.41 -6.84
CA ASN A 141 -2.54 3.78 -8.26
C ASN A 141 -1.24 4.31 -8.90
N ARG A 142 -0.30 4.83 -8.10
CA ARG A 142 1.02 5.29 -8.54
C ARG A 142 2.09 4.19 -8.47
N CYS A 143 1.74 3.00 -7.98
CA CYS A 143 2.70 1.94 -7.69
C CYS A 143 3.22 1.22 -8.96
N VAL A 144 4.07 1.88 -9.74
CA VAL A 144 4.63 1.32 -10.98
C VAL A 144 5.55 0.12 -10.65
N ARG A 145 5.35 -1.01 -11.34
CA ARG A 145 6.24 -2.19 -11.23
C ARG A 145 7.66 -1.79 -11.65
N SER A 146 8.65 -2.41 -11.01
CA SER A 146 10.05 -2.34 -11.41
C SER A 146 10.42 -3.62 -12.15
N ASP A 147 9.58 -4.02 -13.08
CA ASP A 147 9.80 -5.13 -13.99
C ASP A 147 10.86 -4.75 -15.05
N ARG A 148 12.09 -4.56 -14.57
CA ARG A 148 13.27 -5.02 -15.30
C ARG A 148 13.75 -6.27 -14.59
N SER A 149 13.15 -7.40 -14.95
CA SER A 149 13.77 -8.70 -14.71
C SER A 149 15.18 -8.65 -15.31
N HIS A 150 16.21 -8.80 -14.47
CA HIS A 150 17.48 -9.25 -14.99
C HIS A 150 17.21 -10.57 -15.67
N SER A 151 17.38 -10.60 -16.99
CA SER A 151 17.72 -11.83 -17.69
C SER A 151 18.76 -12.55 -16.85
N SER A 152 18.47 -13.81 -16.48
CA SER A 152 19.36 -14.65 -15.71
C SER A 152 20.80 -14.55 -16.21
N PRO A 153 21.84 -14.65 -15.34
CA PRO A 153 23.22 -14.74 -15.79
C PRO A 153 23.48 -16.14 -16.36
N ALA A 154 22.84 -16.45 -17.48
CA ALA A 154 23.05 -17.66 -18.27
C ALA A 154 23.48 -17.26 -19.68
N SER A 155 24.54 -16.46 -19.78
CA SER A 155 25.35 -16.42 -21.00
C SER A 155 26.82 -16.15 -20.66
N ARG A 156 27.45 -17.09 -19.95
CA ARG A 156 28.83 -17.45 -20.30
C ARG A 156 28.78 -18.32 -21.54
N ARG A 157 28.44 -17.73 -22.69
CA ARG A 157 28.82 -18.29 -23.99
C ARG A 157 30.03 -17.50 -24.47
N ARG A 158 31.18 -18.12 -24.21
CA ARG A 158 32.41 -18.16 -25.01
C ARG A 158 32.50 -17.09 -26.10
N ASN A 159 33.55 -16.28 -26.02
CA ASN A 159 34.14 -15.56 -27.13
C ASN A 159 34.06 -16.39 -28.43
N PRO A 160 33.41 -15.91 -29.50
CA PRO A 160 33.73 -16.37 -30.83
C PRO A 160 35.09 -15.77 -31.20
N LEU A 161 36.03 -16.62 -31.60
CA LEU A 161 37.27 -16.22 -32.27
C LEU A 161 36.96 -15.30 -33.47
N PRO A 162 37.85 -14.36 -33.82
CA PRO A 162 37.65 -13.46 -34.95
C PRO A 162 37.80 -14.22 -36.27
N LEU A 163 36.74 -14.24 -37.08
CA LEU A 163 36.81 -14.66 -38.48
C LEU A 163 37.21 -13.47 -39.37
N PRO A 164 37.97 -13.70 -40.45
CA PRO A 164 38.60 -12.63 -41.22
C PRO A 164 37.63 -11.94 -42.20
N SER A 165 37.93 -10.66 -42.43
CA SER A 165 37.29 -9.73 -43.34
C SER A 165 37.01 -10.28 -44.74
N ARG A 166 35.77 -10.14 -45.22
CA ARG A 166 35.47 -10.03 -46.66
C ARG A 166 34.37 -9.00 -46.92
N GLU A 167 34.82 -7.87 -47.43
CA GLU A 167 34.30 -7.21 -48.63
C GLU A 167 32.80 -6.82 -48.66
N SER A 168 32.54 -5.54 -48.36
CA SER A 168 31.37 -4.81 -48.85
C SER A 168 31.35 -4.74 -50.37
N PRO A 169 30.14 -4.79 -50.97
CA PRO A 169 29.81 -3.74 -51.92
C PRO A 169 28.41 -3.17 -51.68
N ASN A 170 28.42 -1.88 -51.33
CA ASN A 170 27.68 -0.82 -52.01
C ASN A 170 26.28 -1.16 -52.56
N ARG A 171 25.23 -0.68 -51.89
CA ARG A 171 24.02 -0.17 -52.53
C ARG A 171 23.36 0.88 -51.64
N SER A 172 23.75 2.13 -51.88
CA SER A 172 22.91 3.30 -51.73
C SER A 172 21.52 3.05 -52.34
N LEU A 173 20.46 3.59 -51.73
CA LEU A 173 19.31 4.23 -52.37
C LEU A 173 18.28 4.66 -51.29
N THR A 174 18.31 5.95 -50.95
CA THR A 174 17.12 6.74 -50.57
C THR A 174 16.85 7.73 -51.73
N PRO A 175 15.71 8.42 -51.76
CA PRO A 175 14.30 7.98 -51.84
C PRO A 175 13.62 8.57 -53.11
N PRO A 176 12.29 8.46 -53.28
CA PRO A 176 11.58 9.60 -53.87
C PRO A 176 10.31 10.02 -53.11
N PRO A 177 9.77 11.22 -53.43
CA PRO A 177 8.99 12.04 -52.50
C PRO A 177 7.49 12.20 -52.86
N HIS A 178 6.79 12.90 -51.94
CA HIS A 178 5.53 13.65 -52.09
C HIS A 178 4.21 12.91 -52.40
N ALA A 179 3.24 13.02 -51.47
CA ALA A 179 2.03 13.84 -51.67
C ALA A 179 1.21 13.97 -50.37
N SER A 180 1.16 15.19 -49.81
CA SER A 180 0.12 15.63 -48.89
C SER A 180 -1.14 16.01 -49.68
N PRO A 181 -2.32 15.89 -49.08
CA PRO A 181 -3.26 17.01 -49.05
C PRO A 181 -3.68 17.25 -47.59
N ASP A 182 -3.25 18.33 -46.97
CA ASP A 182 -3.98 19.61 -46.88
C ASP A 182 -5.50 19.47 -46.65
N ARG A 183 -5.89 19.60 -45.38
CA ARG A 183 -7.16 20.20 -44.95
C ARG A 183 -6.97 20.68 -43.49
N SER A 184 -6.59 21.94 -43.34
CA SER A 184 -6.92 22.74 -42.15
C SER A 184 -8.33 23.35 -42.33
N PRO A 185 -8.85 24.16 -41.39
CA PRO A 185 -9.24 23.82 -40.01
C PRO A 185 -10.74 24.14 -39.77
N THR A 186 -11.35 23.60 -38.72
CA THR A 186 -12.61 24.17 -38.19
C THR A 186 -12.50 24.42 -36.68
N PRO A 187 -12.63 25.67 -36.21
CA PRO A 187 -12.67 26.04 -34.79
C PRO A 187 -14.06 25.79 -34.14
N PRO A 188 -14.17 25.87 -32.79
CA PRO A 188 -15.30 25.35 -32.01
C PRO A 188 -16.41 26.38 -31.78
N PRO A 189 -17.60 25.98 -31.32
CA PRO A 189 -18.48 26.87 -30.59
C PRO A 189 -18.20 26.85 -29.08
N SER A 190 -18.16 28.07 -28.56
CA SER A 190 -17.77 28.56 -27.25
C SER A 190 -18.66 28.16 -26.07
N ALA A 191 -18.00 28.13 -24.90
CA ALA A 191 -18.38 28.68 -23.60
C ALA A 191 -19.81 28.47 -23.07
N ASP A 192 -19.88 27.92 -21.85
CA ASP A 192 -20.44 28.71 -20.76
C ASP A 192 -19.71 28.50 -19.43
N HIS A 193 -19.38 29.63 -18.83
CA HIS A 193 -18.76 29.80 -17.52
C HIS A 193 -19.81 29.76 -16.41
N LYS A 194 -19.48 29.15 -15.26
CA LYS A 194 -19.86 29.58 -13.90
C LYS A 194 -18.80 29.00 -12.96
N SER A 195 -17.74 29.72 -12.62
CA SER A 195 -17.66 30.74 -11.55
C SER A 195 -18.27 30.21 -10.25
N SER A 196 -17.43 29.72 -9.33
CA SER A 196 -16.86 30.49 -8.21
C SER A 196 -17.85 30.71 -7.06
N GLY A 197 -17.69 29.92 -6.00
CA GLY A 197 -18.24 30.14 -4.67
C GLY A 197 -17.20 29.62 -3.67
N ARG A 198 -16.17 30.43 -3.39
CA ARG A 198 -16.08 31.37 -2.27
C ARG A 198 -16.04 30.66 -0.91
N ARG A 199 -14.83 30.60 -0.37
CA ARG A 199 -14.52 30.49 1.06
C ARG A 199 -15.41 31.47 1.83
N GLU A 200 -16.16 30.96 2.80
CA GLU A 200 -16.66 31.76 3.90
C GLU A 200 -15.93 31.36 5.17
N THR A 201 -15.01 32.24 5.55
CA THR A 201 -14.44 32.35 6.88
C THR A 201 -15.52 32.98 7.77
N LEU A 202 -16.04 32.22 8.74
CA LEU A 202 -16.87 32.79 9.81
C LEU A 202 -16.11 32.65 11.12
N LEU A 203 -15.33 33.70 11.41
CA LEU A 203 -14.90 34.08 12.74
C LEU A 203 -16.07 34.77 13.45
N LEU A 204 -16.60 34.15 14.48
CA LEU A 204 -17.30 34.78 15.61
C LEU A 204 -16.78 34.03 16.84
N HIS A 205 -15.75 34.52 17.54
CA HIS A 205 -15.90 35.42 18.71
C HIS A 205 -17.18 35.15 19.51
N GLY A 206 -17.05 34.25 20.48
CA GLY A 206 -17.90 34.13 21.65
C GLY A 206 -17.02 33.77 22.83
N ALA A 207 -16.53 34.79 23.53
CA ALA A 207 -15.90 34.65 24.83
C ALA A 207 -16.96 34.21 25.85
N SER A 208 -16.64 33.20 26.66
CA SER A 208 -17.07 33.20 28.06
C SER A 208 -16.21 32.23 28.84
N GLU A 209 -15.70 32.73 29.95
CA GLU A 209 -14.71 32.14 30.83
C GLU A 209 -15.29 30.94 31.60
N ASP A 210 -14.49 29.88 31.76
CA ASP A 210 -14.69 28.93 32.85
C ASP A 210 -13.34 28.73 33.56
N GLN A 211 -13.31 29.20 34.81
CA GLN A 211 -12.15 29.15 35.70
C GLN A 211 -11.90 27.72 36.20
N PRO A 212 -10.64 27.36 36.52
CA PRO A 212 -10.34 26.09 37.16
C PRO A 212 -10.68 26.13 38.67
N LEU A 213 -11.49 25.16 39.11
CA LEU A 213 -11.68 24.82 40.52
C LEU A 213 -10.38 24.27 41.10
N ILE A 214 -9.77 25.04 42.01
CA ILE A 214 -8.75 24.59 42.95
C ILE A 214 -9.45 23.74 44.02
N VAL A 215 -8.92 22.56 44.28
CA VAL A 215 -9.28 21.72 45.45
C VAL A 215 -8.05 21.69 46.35
N ASP A 216 -8.18 22.26 47.55
CA ASP A 216 -7.30 22.05 48.70
C ASP A 216 -7.52 20.65 49.30
#